data_AF-A0AB38N323-F1
#
_entry.id   AF-A0AB38N323-F1
#
_cell.length_a   1.000
_cell.length_b   1.000
_cell.length_c   1.000
_cell.angle_alpha   90.00
_cell.angle_beta   90.00
_cell.angle_gamma   90.00
#
_symmetry.space_group_name_H-M   'P 1'
#
loop_
_entity.id
_entity.type
_entity.pdbx_description
1 polymer ?
#
loop_
_entity_poly.entity_id
_entity_poly.type
_entity_poly.pdbx_seq_one_letter_code
_entity_poly.pdbx_strand_id
1 'polypeptide(L)'
;HSGGISRRIEGDERDELRETLNALTLPEDMGLIIRTAGVGKSLEELQDDLNMLCNQWQSIKEAYNSELAPCRIHQEGDVIIRSITDNLRKSISEIIIDDQISYIKAKQYIERVKPEFLPNLKLYNSSIPLFNFYQIESQIET
;
A
#
# COMPACT_ATOMS: atom_id res chain seq x y z
N HIS A 1 -10.39 -21.98 -4.49
CA HIS A 1 -9.97 -20.57 -4.46
C HIS A 1 -8.82 -20.35 -5.43
N SER A 2 -8.89 -19.30 -6.25
CA SER A 2 -7.85 -18.98 -7.25
C SER A 2 -6.80 -18.08 -6.61
N GLY A 3 -5.77 -18.69 -6.01
CA GLY A 3 -4.66 -18.00 -5.36
C GLY A 3 -3.36 -18.04 -6.19
N GLY A 4 -2.58 -16.97 -6.18
CA GLY A 4 -1.30 -16.86 -6.89
C GLY A 4 -0.20 -16.22 -6.05
N ILE A 5 1.06 -16.49 -6.43
CA ILE A 5 2.24 -15.87 -5.84
C ILE A 5 3.06 -15.26 -6.97
N SER A 6 3.56 -14.04 -6.75
CA SER A 6 4.45 -13.33 -7.69
C SER A 6 5.53 -14.25 -8.25
N ARG A 7 5.79 -14.15 -9.56
CA ARG A 7 6.84 -14.94 -10.23
C ARG A 7 8.26 -14.55 -9.82
N ARG A 8 8.44 -13.38 -9.20
CA ARG A 8 9.74 -12.90 -8.72
C ARG A 8 10.20 -13.57 -7.41
N ILE A 9 9.35 -14.42 -6.81
CA ILE A 9 9.63 -15.13 -5.57
C ILE A 9 9.85 -16.60 -5.90
N GLU A 10 10.98 -17.14 -5.50
CA GLU A 10 11.46 -18.48 -5.85
C GLU A 10 12.07 -19.17 -4.62
N GLY A 11 12.30 -20.48 -4.70
CA GLY A 11 12.89 -21.26 -3.60
C GLY A 11 12.00 -21.34 -2.37
N ASP A 12 12.63 -21.49 -1.20
CA ASP A 12 11.97 -21.75 0.08
C ASP A 12 10.92 -20.69 0.45
N GLU A 13 11.19 -19.40 0.16
CA GLU A 13 10.24 -18.30 0.40
C GLU A 13 8.92 -18.50 -0.35
N ARG A 14 8.95 -19.14 -1.53
CA ARG A 14 7.75 -19.40 -2.34
C ARG A 14 6.90 -20.48 -1.69
N ASP A 15 7.52 -21.48 -1.11
CA ASP A 15 6.82 -22.58 -0.43
C ASP A 15 6.20 -22.09 0.88
N GLU A 16 6.92 -21.30 1.67
CA GLU A 16 6.39 -20.63 2.88
C GLU A 16 5.17 -19.74 2.57
N LEU A 17 5.26 -18.93 1.50
CA LEU A 17 4.14 -18.10 1.08
C LEU A 17 2.96 -18.91 0.52
N ARG A 18 3.21 -20.11 0.00
CA ARG A 18 2.14 -21.00 -0.46
C ARG A 18 1.37 -21.59 0.71
N GLU A 19 2.05 -21.98 1.77
CA GLU A 19 1.41 -22.41 3.02
C GLU A 19 0.60 -21.26 3.62
N THR A 20 1.20 -20.07 3.70
CA THR A 20 0.54 -18.86 4.21
C THR A 20 -0.69 -18.50 3.38
N LEU A 21 -0.60 -18.56 2.04
CA LEU A 21 -1.72 -18.34 1.12
C LEU A 21 -2.90 -19.28 1.40
N ASN A 22 -2.61 -20.55 1.70
CA ASN A 22 -3.64 -21.54 2.01
C ASN A 22 -4.27 -21.35 3.40
N ALA A 23 -3.54 -20.70 4.32
CA ALA A 23 -4.02 -20.38 5.65
C ALA A 23 -4.86 -19.08 5.71
N LEU A 24 -4.82 -18.24 4.67
CA LEU A 24 -5.64 -17.03 4.59
C LEU A 24 -7.12 -17.37 4.41
N THR A 25 -7.96 -16.63 5.13
CA THR A 25 -9.42 -16.74 5.00
C THR A 25 -9.90 -15.82 3.90
N LEU A 26 -10.12 -16.38 2.71
CA LEU A 26 -10.61 -15.66 1.53
C LEU A 26 -12.11 -15.91 1.33
N PRO A 27 -12.93 -14.86 1.07
CA PRO A 27 -14.33 -15.05 0.72
C PRO A 27 -14.51 -15.94 -0.51
N GLU A 28 -15.64 -16.65 -0.57
CA GLU A 28 -16.03 -17.41 -1.76
C GLU A 28 -16.09 -16.47 -2.99
N ASP A 29 -15.76 -17.00 -4.16
CA ASP A 29 -15.69 -16.28 -5.44
C ASP A 29 -14.61 -15.21 -5.60
N MET A 30 -13.69 -15.07 -4.64
CA MET A 30 -12.51 -14.20 -4.78
C MET A 30 -11.24 -14.97 -5.17
N GLY A 31 -10.31 -14.25 -5.79
CA GLY A 31 -8.94 -14.67 -6.01
C GLY A 31 -7.96 -13.70 -5.36
N LEU A 32 -6.79 -14.20 -4.97
CA LEU A 32 -5.75 -13.42 -4.30
C LEU A 32 -4.40 -13.65 -4.96
N ILE A 33 -3.57 -12.61 -5.06
CA ILE A 33 -2.18 -12.72 -5.49
C ILE A 33 -1.26 -12.09 -4.43
N ILE A 34 -0.37 -12.89 -3.84
CA ILE A 34 0.67 -12.37 -2.95
C ILE A 34 1.78 -11.73 -3.81
N ARG A 35 2.05 -10.44 -3.55
CA ARG A 35 3.08 -9.66 -4.25
C ARG A 35 4.45 -9.87 -3.60
N THR A 36 5.51 -9.45 -4.30
CA THR A 36 6.90 -9.49 -3.79
C THR A 36 7.09 -8.77 -2.46
N ALA A 37 6.31 -7.72 -2.18
CA ALA A 37 6.33 -7.03 -0.88
C ALA A 37 5.75 -7.85 0.29
N GLY A 38 5.04 -8.96 -0.01
CA GLY A 38 4.50 -9.88 0.99
C GLY A 38 5.52 -10.88 1.53
N VAL A 39 6.73 -10.95 0.96
CA VAL A 39 7.79 -11.84 1.47
C VAL A 39 8.18 -11.44 2.90
N GLY A 40 8.26 -12.43 3.79
CA GLY A 40 8.61 -12.24 5.20
C GLY A 40 7.51 -11.60 6.05
N LYS A 41 6.30 -11.43 5.53
CA LYS A 41 5.13 -10.99 6.29
C LYS A 41 4.49 -12.15 7.05
N SER A 42 4.00 -11.88 8.25
CA SER A 42 3.27 -12.89 9.02
C SER A 42 1.89 -13.15 8.39
N LEU A 43 1.30 -14.30 8.72
CA LEU A 43 -0.08 -14.63 8.34
C LEU A 43 -1.07 -13.54 8.79
N GLU A 44 -0.89 -13.00 10.00
CA GLU A 44 -1.71 -11.92 10.56
C GLU A 44 -1.59 -10.65 9.72
N GLU A 45 -0.37 -10.20 9.40
CA GLU A 45 -0.16 -9.02 8.56
C GLU A 45 -0.82 -9.16 7.18
N LEU A 46 -0.76 -10.35 6.58
CA LEU A 46 -1.38 -10.61 5.27
C LEU A 46 -2.90 -10.74 5.38
N GLN A 47 -3.44 -11.28 6.47
CA GLN A 47 -4.88 -11.35 6.70
C GLN A 47 -5.47 -9.95 6.93
N ASP A 48 -4.76 -9.08 7.64
CA ASP A 48 -5.17 -7.69 7.85
C ASP A 48 -5.20 -6.91 6.54
N ASP A 49 -4.19 -7.09 5.67
CA ASP A 49 -4.17 -6.47 4.34
C ASP A 49 -5.34 -7.00 3.46
N LEU A 50 -5.59 -8.32 3.49
CA LEU A 50 -6.73 -8.93 2.80
C LEU A 50 -8.07 -8.38 3.31
N ASN A 51 -8.23 -8.24 4.63
CA ASN A 51 -9.44 -7.70 5.24
C ASN A 51 -9.69 -6.25 4.81
N MET A 52 -8.63 -5.43 4.74
CA MET A 52 -8.70 -4.06 4.23
C MET A 52 -9.22 -4.03 2.79
N LEU A 53 -8.68 -4.88 1.91
CA LEU A 53 -9.12 -4.98 0.52
C LEU A 53 -10.58 -5.45 0.40
N CYS A 54 -11.01 -6.41 1.23
CA CYS A 54 -12.40 -6.87 1.28
C CYS A 54 -13.36 -5.75 1.71
N ASN A 55 -13.00 -4.96 2.73
CA ASN A 55 -13.79 -3.82 3.20
C ASN A 55 -13.90 -2.73 2.13
N GLN A 56 -12.80 -2.46 1.41
CA GLN A 56 -12.82 -1.54 0.28
C GLN A 56 -13.75 -2.06 -0.83
N TRP A 57 -13.68 -3.33 -1.18
CA TRP A 57 -14.59 -3.94 -2.17
C TRP A 57 -16.06 -3.84 -1.75
N GLN A 58 -16.36 -4.08 -0.46
CA GLN A 58 -17.70 -3.94 0.07
C GLN A 58 -18.21 -2.50 -0.05
N SER A 59 -17.37 -1.50 0.28
CA SER A 59 -17.70 -0.07 0.12
C SER A 59 -17.98 0.29 -1.34
N ILE A 60 -17.21 -0.26 -2.29
CA ILE A 60 -17.41 -0.07 -3.73
C ILE A 60 -18.76 -0.64 -4.17
N LYS A 61 -19.11 -1.86 -3.74
CA LYS A 61 -20.41 -2.49 -4.04
C LYS A 61 -21.57 -1.70 -3.47
N GLU A 62 -21.43 -1.18 -2.26
CA GLU A 62 -22.48 -0.36 -1.62
C GLU A 62 -22.72 0.93 -2.42
N ALA A 63 -21.65 1.69 -2.71
CA ALA A 63 -21.75 2.90 -3.51
C ALA A 63 -22.30 2.64 -4.92
N TYR A 64 -21.95 1.51 -5.55
CA TYR A 64 -22.53 1.11 -6.84
C TYR A 64 -24.06 0.91 -6.77
N ASN A 65 -24.58 0.39 -5.66
CA ASN A 65 -26.01 0.12 -5.51
C ASN A 65 -26.80 1.34 -5.00
N SER A 66 -26.16 2.27 -4.28
CA SER A 66 -26.84 3.41 -3.64
C SER A 66 -26.77 4.71 -4.43
N GLU A 67 -25.70 4.94 -5.21
CA GLU A 67 -25.47 6.22 -5.87
C GLU A 67 -26.17 6.32 -7.24
N LEU A 68 -26.72 7.49 -7.55
CA LEU A 68 -27.34 7.76 -8.85
C LEU A 68 -26.26 8.11 -9.89
N ALA A 69 -26.32 7.44 -11.04
CA ALA A 69 -25.38 7.67 -12.13
C ALA A 69 -25.61 9.04 -12.83
N PRO A 70 -24.55 9.70 -13.34
CA PRO A 70 -23.14 9.34 -13.25
C PRO A 70 -22.50 9.82 -11.94
N CYS A 71 -21.79 8.93 -11.25
CA CYS A 71 -21.11 9.23 -10.00
C CYS A 71 -19.72 8.57 -9.94
N ARG A 72 -18.83 9.09 -9.09
CA ARG A 72 -17.50 8.51 -8.84
C ARG A 72 -17.58 7.54 -7.66
N ILE A 73 -17.61 6.24 -7.94
CA ILE A 73 -17.72 5.17 -6.92
C ILE A 73 -16.38 4.93 -6.21
N HIS A 74 -15.29 4.92 -6.97
CA HIS A 74 -13.95 4.69 -6.45
C HIS A 74 -12.95 5.51 -7.25
N GLN A 75 -11.95 6.06 -6.57
CA GLN A 75 -10.78 6.65 -7.23
C GLN A 75 -9.59 5.81 -6.82
N GLU A 76 -9.01 5.11 -7.80
CA GLU A 76 -7.86 4.27 -7.56
C GLU A 76 -6.63 5.14 -7.25
N GLY A 77 -6.10 4.93 -6.05
CA GLY A 77 -4.77 5.32 -5.60
C GLY A 77 -4.43 6.81 -5.66
N ASP A 78 -4.56 7.49 -4.53
CA ASP A 78 -3.62 8.55 -4.20
C ASP A 78 -2.20 7.95 -4.27
N VAL A 79 -1.39 8.41 -5.24
CA VAL A 79 -0.06 7.87 -5.54
C VAL A 79 0.84 7.85 -4.30
N ILE A 80 0.58 8.74 -3.34
CA ILE A 80 1.26 8.81 -2.05
C ILE A 80 0.99 7.54 -1.25
N ILE A 81 -0.27 7.15 -1.09
CA ILE A 81 -0.63 5.95 -0.32
C ILE A 81 -0.03 4.72 -0.96
N ARG A 82 -0.17 4.57 -2.29
CA ARG A 82 0.43 3.44 -3.01
C ARG A 82 1.95 3.39 -2.83
N SER A 83 2.63 4.53 -2.95
CA SER A 83 4.07 4.63 -2.76
C SER A 83 4.49 4.17 -1.36
N ILE A 84 3.71 4.53 -0.33
CA ILE A 84 3.92 4.08 1.04
C ILE A 84 3.70 2.56 1.14
N THR A 85 2.56 2.04 0.68
CA THR A 85 2.25 0.61 0.81
C THR A 85 3.24 -0.29 0.07
N ASP A 86 3.70 0.13 -1.11
CA ASP A 86 4.61 -0.68 -1.95
C ASP A 86 6.08 -0.60 -1.49
N ASN A 87 6.51 0.52 -0.88
CA ASN A 87 7.93 0.77 -0.59
C ASN A 87 8.27 0.86 0.90
N LEU A 88 7.31 1.00 1.81
CA LEU A 88 7.60 1.18 3.23
C LEU A 88 8.25 -0.08 3.83
N ARG A 89 9.51 0.06 4.23
CA ARG A 89 10.34 -1.00 4.82
C ARG A 89 11.06 -0.45 6.04
N LYS A 90 11.45 -1.32 6.97
CA LYS A 90 12.20 -0.93 8.18
C LYS A 90 13.51 -0.18 7.89
N SER A 91 14.08 -0.34 6.69
CA SER A 91 15.28 0.36 6.24
C SER A 91 15.03 1.82 5.82
N ILE A 92 13.77 2.26 5.68
CA ILE A 92 13.45 3.64 5.34
C ILE A 92 13.59 4.51 6.59
N SER A 93 14.53 5.44 6.54
CA SER A 93 14.79 6.40 7.61
C SER A 93 13.84 7.59 7.59
N GLU A 94 13.45 8.08 6.41
CA GLU A 94 12.64 9.29 6.26
C GLU A 94 11.65 9.16 5.10
N ILE A 95 10.44 9.69 5.31
CA ILE A 95 9.41 9.88 4.29
C ILE A 95 9.16 11.38 4.24
N ILE A 96 9.53 12.03 3.14
CA ILE A 96 9.53 13.48 3.02
C ILE A 96 8.51 13.89 1.98
N ILE A 97 7.57 14.75 2.37
CA ILE A 97 6.49 15.24 1.51
C ILE A 97 6.51 16.77 1.54
N ASP A 98 6.50 17.42 0.38
CA ASP A 98 6.54 18.88 0.24
C ASP A 98 5.16 19.54 0.04
N ASP A 99 4.10 18.74 -0.10
CA ASP A 99 2.71 19.19 -0.15
C ASP A 99 1.96 18.90 1.17
N GLN A 100 1.34 19.93 1.74
CA GLN A 100 0.61 19.85 3.01
C GLN A 100 -0.57 18.87 2.95
N ILE A 101 -1.32 18.86 1.84
CA ILE A 101 -2.50 18.00 1.70
C ILE A 101 -2.07 16.53 1.65
N SER A 102 -1.06 16.24 0.85
CA SER A 102 -0.44 14.92 0.72
C SER A 102 0.17 14.43 2.02
N TYR A 103 0.83 15.32 2.79
CA TYR A 103 1.37 14.99 4.11
C TYR A 103 0.28 14.56 5.09
N ILE A 104 -0.83 15.29 5.16
CA ILE A 104 -1.95 14.94 6.05
C ILE A 104 -2.53 13.57 5.69
N LYS A 105 -2.71 13.29 4.40
CA LYS A 105 -3.21 12.00 3.94
C LYS A 105 -2.27 10.85 4.29
N ALA A 106 -0.96 11.03 4.01
CA ALA A 106 0.07 10.05 4.37
C ALA A 106 0.08 9.80 5.88
N LYS A 107 -0.01 10.87 6.68
CA LYS A 107 -0.06 10.81 8.14
C LYS A 107 -1.24 9.98 8.63
N GLN A 108 -2.46 10.28 8.18
CA GLN A 108 -3.66 9.55 8.56
C GLN A 108 -3.59 8.07 8.20
N TYR A 109 -3.02 7.75 7.04
CA TYR A 109 -2.83 6.37 6.62
C TYR A 109 -1.81 5.63 7.49
N ILE A 110 -0.64 6.23 7.71
CA ILE A 110 0.43 5.63 8.54
C ILE A 110 -0.05 5.44 9.98
N GLU A 111 -0.73 6.44 10.57
CA GLU A 111 -1.30 6.34 11.93
C GLU A 111 -2.26 5.14 12.07
N ARG A 112 -3.03 4.84 11.03
CA ARG A 112 -3.99 3.73 11.04
C ARG A 112 -3.34 2.36 10.78
N VAL A 113 -2.40 2.29 9.84
CA VAL A 113 -1.92 1.01 9.28
C VAL A 113 -0.56 0.59 9.83
N LYS A 114 0.35 1.55 10.03
CA LYS A 114 1.75 1.32 10.44
C LYS A 114 2.24 2.45 11.36
N PRO A 115 1.62 2.66 12.54
CA PRO A 115 1.88 3.80 13.41
C PRO A 115 3.35 3.90 13.85
N GLU A 116 4.10 2.79 13.85
CA GLU A 116 5.52 2.76 14.16
C GLU A 116 6.39 3.58 13.19
N PHE A 117 5.92 3.84 11.97
CA PHE A 117 6.62 4.65 10.96
C PHE A 117 6.24 6.15 11.03
N LEU A 118 5.34 6.55 11.91
CA LEU A 118 4.92 7.95 12.05
C LEU A 118 6.10 8.91 12.31
N PRO A 119 7.11 8.56 13.14
CA PRO A 119 8.27 9.44 13.36
C PRO A 119 9.13 9.67 12.11
N ASN A 120 9.06 8.77 11.11
CA ASN A 120 9.80 8.89 9.86
C ASN A 120 9.16 9.92 8.90
N LEU A 121 7.88 10.28 9.10
CA LEU A 121 7.13 11.16 8.22
C LEU A 121 7.39 12.65 8.51
N LYS A 122 7.93 13.37 7.52
CA LYS A 122 8.29 14.79 7.62
C LYS A 122 7.66 15.63 6.51
N LEU A 123 7.18 16.80 6.87
CA LEU A 123 6.74 17.83 5.93
C LEU A 123 7.93 18.71 5.55
N TYR A 124 8.13 18.90 4.26
CA TYR A 124 9.18 19.74 3.71
C TYR A 124 8.64 21.13 3.36
N ASN A 125 9.18 22.16 3.99
CA ASN A 125 8.72 23.55 3.86
C ASN A 125 9.82 24.51 3.39
N SER A 126 10.89 24.00 2.78
CA SER A 126 11.98 24.85 2.29
C SER A 126 11.59 25.57 1.00
N SER A 127 12.24 26.68 0.72
CA SER A 127 12.11 27.40 -0.55
C SER A 127 12.83 26.71 -1.72
N ILE A 128 13.80 25.85 -1.43
CA ILE A 128 14.51 25.06 -2.45
C ILE A 128 13.65 23.84 -2.78
N PRO A 129 13.39 23.52 -4.07
CA PRO A 129 12.64 22.32 -4.43
C PRO A 129 13.24 21.05 -3.80
N LEU A 130 12.39 20.15 -3.31
CA LEU A 130 12.79 18.96 -2.54
C LEU A 130 13.87 18.13 -3.26
N PHE A 131 13.65 17.82 -4.54
CA PHE A 131 14.57 17.00 -5.32
C PHE A 131 15.90 17.71 -5.63
N ASN A 132 15.88 19.04 -5.80
CA ASN A 132 17.09 19.85 -5.89
C ASN A 132 17.89 19.83 -4.58
N PHE A 133 17.22 19.93 -3.44
CA PHE A 133 17.88 19.86 -2.13
C PHE A 133 18.60 18.53 -1.91
N TYR A 134 18.00 17.43 -2.37
CA TYR A 134 18.61 16.09 -2.33
C TYR A 134 19.51 15.76 -3.54
N GLN A 135 19.69 16.70 -4.48
CA GLN A 135 20.54 16.54 -5.68
C GLN A 135 20.16 15.35 -6.57
N ILE A 136 18.87 15.04 -6.66
CA ILE A 136 18.35 13.93 -7.48
C ILE A 136 17.61 14.39 -8.75
N GLU A 137 17.38 15.69 -8.91
CA GLU A 137 16.65 16.26 -10.06
C GLU A 137 17.25 15.82 -11.41
N SER A 138 18.58 15.91 -11.55
CA SER A 138 19.29 15.55 -12.78
C SER A 138 19.25 14.05 -13.11
N GLN A 139 18.82 13.20 -12.17
CA GLN A 139 18.65 11.76 -12.40
C GLN A 139 17.24 11.41 -12.88
N ILE A 140 16.30 12.37 -12.81
CA ILE A 140 14.89 12.20 -13.20
C ILE A 140 14.64 12.79 -14.59
N GLU A 141 15.36 13.86 -14.96
CA GLU A 141 15.34 14.41 -16.32
C GLU A 141 16.06 13.47 -17.30
N THR A 142 15.37 12.43 -17.77
CA THR A 142 15.81 11.54 -18.87
C THR A 142 14.60 11.13 -19.69
#